data_AF-A0A821VMR9-F1
#
_entry.id   AF-A0A821VMR9-F1
#
_cell.length_a   1.000
_cell.length_b   1.000
_cell.length_c   1.000
_cell.angle_alpha   90.00
_cell.angle_beta   90.00
_cell.angle_gamma   90.00
#
_symmetry.space_group_name_H-M   'P 1'
#
loop_
_entity.id
_entity.type
_entity.pdbx_description
1 polymer ?
#
loop_
_entity_poly.entity_id
_entity_poly.type
_entity_poly.pdbx_seq_one_letter_code
_entity_poly.pdbx_strand_id
1 'polypeptide(L)'
;MPNEIRCFRDILWQFVNRPNPNPSHHCMHEWVSVSPHSAKLRQFYQGSHKCKVKLVSATQSISQSHFSTPRQVVPIPVDEFLYENSLRVQISPTKIIEFQDECRTLTPELTDSNYKDLQFSISTTQCIQNKVIAKLSKCSLQLKPAQFIEFGSFRSGHRLQWWNLLSILELDSSSMNEESVAILITHALLQYGPMTMNRETLIYPWCPESHQQLLDDHFVDELIVRLERHLKDCECEKWIQLISESIQNPSSSDSDKMDILRDKIVIIGVACLLTFSMYTDYSNSFALSNENVISLLTLVTTIHDNMNLSKKKTNMSIFMRNIMRSSERVLVSIHPTVSELLEKNSYEILNEFCASYWAVIQNKVLYQYFVFILNDRLRILQPTDSPTGWLYLALLHAMTSYPLPNQYTGMTGMERAFQLLNSAGCWSDQPFDAVSRNILLQIATISPKVNYFPEHLTSMEKIEWNPHSLPYSMQHFGYYLIAKKLVETSEQMNFMHP
;
A
#
# COMPACT_ATOMS: atom_id res chain seq x y z
N MET A 1 -20.17 -6.20 -12.85
CA MET A 1 -19.42 -5.05 -12.29
C MET A 1 -19.93 -3.76 -12.93
N PRO A 2 -20.36 -2.75 -12.16
CA PRO A 2 -20.81 -1.47 -12.72
C PRO A 2 -19.73 -0.83 -13.59
N ASN A 3 -20.13 -0.07 -14.62
CA ASN A 3 -19.20 0.54 -15.59
C ASN A 3 -18.22 1.50 -14.89
N GLU A 4 -18.70 2.14 -13.83
CA GLU A 4 -17.96 3.06 -12.96
C GLU A 4 -16.78 2.36 -12.30
N ILE A 5 -16.99 1.16 -11.75
CA ILE A 5 -15.93 0.38 -11.07
C ILE A 5 -14.92 -0.16 -12.11
N ARG A 6 -15.38 -0.52 -13.32
CA ARG A 6 -14.50 -0.94 -14.43
C ARG A 6 -13.63 0.22 -14.93
N CYS A 7 -14.22 1.40 -15.11
CA CYS A 7 -13.48 2.62 -15.45
C CYS A 7 -12.49 3.00 -14.34
N PHE A 8 -12.87 2.88 -13.07
CA PHE A 8 -12.00 3.16 -11.94
C PHE A 8 -10.78 2.22 -11.88
N ARG A 9 -10.98 0.90 -12.08
CA ARG A 9 -9.88 -0.09 -12.22
C ARG A 9 -8.90 0.33 -13.33
N ASP A 10 -9.42 0.67 -14.50
CA ASP A 10 -8.63 1.02 -15.68
C ASP A 10 -7.85 2.35 -15.48
N ILE A 11 -8.47 3.30 -14.78
CA ILE A 11 -7.85 4.56 -14.37
C ILE A 11 -6.76 4.34 -13.31
N LEU A 12 -7.02 3.49 -12.31
CA LEU A 12 -6.07 3.12 -11.26
C LEU A 12 -4.82 2.47 -11.83
N TRP A 13 -4.98 1.49 -12.73
CA TRP A 13 -3.85 0.85 -13.42
C TRP A 13 -2.95 1.87 -14.12
N GLN A 14 -3.54 2.92 -14.73
CA GLN A 14 -2.79 3.97 -15.40
C GLN A 14 -2.15 4.99 -14.46
N PHE A 15 -2.78 5.31 -13.33
CA PHE A 15 -2.17 6.13 -12.28
C PHE A 15 -0.92 5.46 -11.72
N VAL A 16 -0.99 4.14 -11.54
CA VAL A 16 0.06 3.26 -11.01
C VAL A 16 1.30 3.23 -11.91
N ASN A 17 1.11 3.38 -13.24
CA ASN A 17 2.12 3.01 -14.25
C ASN A 17 2.63 4.16 -15.14
N ARG A 18 2.20 5.42 -14.96
CA ARG A 18 2.69 6.57 -15.75
C ARG A 18 3.46 7.63 -14.94
N PRO A 19 4.72 7.93 -15.29
CA PRO A 19 5.44 9.07 -14.70
C PRO A 19 5.06 10.45 -15.26
N ASN A 20 4.52 10.61 -16.48
CA ASN A 20 4.12 11.94 -17.00
C ASN A 20 3.23 11.83 -18.27
N PRO A 21 2.13 12.61 -18.38
CA PRO A 21 1.36 12.71 -19.63
C PRO A 21 1.93 13.82 -20.54
N ASN A 22 2.25 13.47 -21.79
CA ASN A 22 2.41 14.43 -22.89
C ASN A 22 1.25 14.22 -23.88
N PRO A 23 0.53 15.27 -24.30
CA PRO A 23 -0.65 15.12 -25.14
C PRO A 23 -0.25 14.81 -26.59
N SER A 24 -0.80 13.73 -27.14
CA SER A 24 -0.86 13.52 -28.58
C SER A 24 -2.32 13.39 -28.98
N HIS A 25 -2.73 14.23 -29.94
CA HIS A 25 -4.01 14.16 -30.60
C HIS A 25 -4.14 12.77 -31.22
N HIS A 26 -5.08 11.95 -30.78
CA HIS A 26 -5.92 11.11 -31.64
C HIS A 26 -6.76 10.16 -30.77
N CYS A 27 -8.05 10.20 -31.07
CA CYS A 27 -9.16 9.39 -30.59
C CYS A 27 -9.83 9.74 -29.26
N MET A 28 -11.15 9.89 -29.36
CA MET A 28 -12.12 10.46 -28.42
C MET A 28 -12.20 12.00 -28.48
N HIS A 29 -13.37 12.51 -28.84
CA HIS A 29 -13.64 13.94 -28.84
C HIS A 29 -13.63 14.42 -27.39
N GLU A 30 -12.64 15.21 -27.01
CA GLU A 30 -12.50 15.79 -25.67
C GLU A 30 -13.71 16.68 -25.38
N TRP A 31 -14.60 16.28 -24.47
CA TRP A 31 -15.84 17.02 -24.20
C TRP A 31 -15.56 18.39 -23.57
N VAL A 32 -14.52 18.47 -22.72
CA VAL A 32 -14.13 19.70 -22.02
C VAL A 32 -13.60 20.79 -22.96
N SER A 33 -13.21 20.45 -24.19
CA SER A 33 -12.72 21.45 -25.17
C SER A 33 -13.79 21.93 -26.15
N VAL A 34 -15.01 21.36 -26.12
CA VAL A 34 -16.09 21.73 -27.04
C VAL A 34 -16.89 22.93 -26.50
N SER A 35 -16.99 24.00 -27.29
CA SER A 35 -17.87 25.13 -27.00
C SER A 35 -19.34 24.75 -27.23
N PRO A 36 -20.31 25.18 -26.39
CA PRO A 36 -20.17 26.10 -25.25
C PRO A 36 -19.86 25.44 -23.90
N HIS A 37 -19.79 24.10 -23.84
CA HIS A 37 -19.58 23.35 -22.60
C HIS A 37 -18.26 23.69 -21.92
N SER A 38 -17.20 23.85 -22.71
CA SER A 38 -15.87 24.27 -22.24
C SER A 38 -15.91 25.60 -21.49
N ALA A 39 -16.68 26.57 -21.97
CA ALA A 39 -16.81 27.89 -21.35
C ALA A 39 -17.60 27.81 -20.03
N LYS A 40 -18.72 27.06 -20.00
CA LYS A 40 -19.57 26.93 -18.81
C LYS A 40 -18.92 26.11 -17.69
N LEU A 41 -18.16 25.06 -18.05
CA LEU A 41 -17.58 24.14 -17.08
C LEU A 41 -16.20 24.57 -16.59
N ARG A 42 -15.51 25.47 -17.32
CA ARG A 42 -14.19 25.98 -16.92
C ARG A 42 -14.18 26.57 -15.51
N GLN A 43 -15.25 27.23 -15.08
CA GLN A 43 -15.33 27.81 -13.73
C GLN A 43 -15.41 26.74 -12.61
N PHE A 44 -15.87 25.53 -12.93
CA PHE A 44 -15.99 24.42 -11.98
C PHE A 44 -14.77 23.49 -12.02
N TYR A 45 -13.85 23.67 -12.97
CA TYR A 45 -12.66 22.85 -13.11
C TYR A 45 -11.55 23.34 -12.18
N GLN A 46 -11.29 22.58 -11.11
CA GLN A 46 -10.23 22.89 -10.13
C GLN A 46 -8.88 22.19 -10.45
N GLY A 47 -8.84 21.37 -11.51
CA GLY A 47 -7.67 20.56 -11.86
C GLY A 47 -6.61 21.29 -12.69
N SER A 48 -5.43 20.67 -12.82
CA SER A 48 -4.38 21.10 -13.76
C SER A 48 -4.79 20.81 -15.21
N HIS A 49 -4.36 21.61 -16.19
CA HIS A 49 -4.55 21.29 -17.62
C HIS A 49 -3.77 20.04 -18.08
N LYS A 50 -2.81 19.57 -17.27
CA LYS A 50 -2.01 18.36 -17.49
C LYS A 50 -2.55 17.17 -16.68
N CYS A 51 -3.85 16.88 -16.79
CA CYS A 51 -4.41 15.69 -16.16
C CYS A 51 -4.12 14.41 -16.96
N LYS A 52 -3.95 13.28 -16.26
CA LYS A 52 -3.74 11.95 -16.87
C LYS A 52 -5.02 11.38 -17.51
N VAL A 53 -6.19 11.90 -17.10
CA VAL A 53 -7.52 11.54 -17.57
C VAL A 53 -8.32 12.79 -17.93
N LYS A 54 -9.25 12.68 -18.88
CA LYS A 54 -10.16 13.74 -19.35
C LYS A 54 -11.58 13.21 -19.49
N LEU A 55 -12.56 14.11 -19.39
CA LEU A 55 -13.93 13.80 -19.79
C LEU A 55 -14.04 13.83 -21.31
N VAL A 56 -14.57 12.74 -21.85
CA VAL A 56 -14.77 12.51 -23.28
C VAL A 56 -16.23 12.14 -23.52
N SER A 57 -16.68 12.26 -24.77
CA SER A 57 -17.98 11.72 -25.18
C SER A 57 -17.82 10.80 -26.38
N ALA A 58 -18.53 9.66 -26.36
CA ALA A 58 -18.59 8.77 -27.51
C ALA A 58 -19.31 9.46 -28.69
N THR A 59 -20.32 10.26 -28.43
CA THR A 59 -21.10 11.00 -29.43
C THR A 59 -20.60 12.44 -29.56
N GLN A 60 -20.70 13.02 -30.76
CA GLN A 60 -20.34 14.43 -30.98
C GLN A 60 -21.32 15.35 -30.25
N SER A 61 -20.82 16.49 -29.77
CA SER A 61 -21.69 17.55 -29.26
C SER A 61 -22.62 18.03 -30.38
N ILE A 62 -23.83 18.44 -30.02
CA ILE A 62 -24.76 19.02 -30.99
C ILE A 62 -24.17 20.26 -31.68
N SER A 63 -23.35 21.03 -30.97
CA SER A 63 -22.61 22.20 -31.49
C SER A 63 -21.55 21.85 -32.56
N GLN A 64 -21.17 20.57 -32.67
CA GLN A 64 -20.26 20.05 -33.68
C GLN A 64 -20.96 19.11 -34.68
N SER A 65 -22.27 18.94 -34.55
CA SER A 65 -23.08 18.12 -35.45
C SER A 65 -23.69 18.95 -36.59
N HIS A 66 -24.31 18.29 -37.55
CA HIS A 66 -25.08 18.94 -38.61
C HIS A 66 -26.34 19.68 -38.09
N PHE A 67 -26.71 19.52 -36.81
CA PHE A 67 -27.76 20.28 -36.14
C PHE A 67 -27.26 21.60 -35.53
N SER A 68 -25.97 21.93 -35.67
CA SER A 68 -25.40 23.20 -35.17
C SER A 68 -25.87 24.42 -35.95
N THR A 69 -26.31 24.23 -37.21
CA THR A 69 -26.87 25.30 -38.04
C THR A 69 -28.37 25.41 -37.81
N PRO A 70 -28.91 26.61 -37.52
CA PRO A 70 -30.33 26.79 -37.35
C PRO A 70 -31.07 26.49 -38.66
N ARG A 71 -32.04 25.55 -38.60
CA ARG A 71 -32.92 25.26 -39.73
C ARG A 71 -33.83 26.47 -39.99
N GLN A 72 -34.15 26.73 -41.26
CA GLN A 72 -35.11 27.78 -41.63
C GLN A 72 -36.48 27.49 -40.98
N VAL A 73 -37.10 28.56 -40.47
CA VAL A 73 -38.33 28.50 -39.67
C VAL A 73 -39.50 28.04 -40.55
N VAL A 74 -39.77 26.74 -40.53
CA VAL A 74 -40.98 26.10 -41.05
C VAL A 74 -41.81 25.69 -39.81
N PRO A 75 -43.15 25.68 -39.86
CA PRO A 75 -43.97 25.19 -38.75
C PRO A 75 -43.74 23.68 -38.56
N ILE A 76 -42.79 23.34 -37.69
CA ILE A 76 -42.38 21.98 -37.36
C ILE A 76 -42.70 21.74 -35.87
N PRO A 77 -43.12 20.53 -35.46
CA PRO A 77 -43.31 20.17 -34.05
C PRO A 77 -42.12 20.52 -33.15
N VAL A 78 -42.40 20.85 -31.88
CA VAL A 78 -41.40 21.25 -30.87
C VAL A 78 -40.29 20.21 -30.70
N ASP A 79 -40.62 18.93 -30.87
CA ASP A 79 -39.69 17.80 -30.73
C ASP A 79 -38.61 17.77 -31.82
N GLU A 80 -38.85 18.40 -32.97
CA GLU A 80 -37.84 18.60 -34.03
C GLU A 80 -37.08 19.93 -33.90
N PHE A 81 -37.50 20.79 -32.96
CA PHE A 81 -36.85 22.06 -32.63
C PHE A 81 -35.93 21.93 -31.41
N LEU A 82 -36.33 21.11 -30.42
CA LEU A 82 -35.57 20.81 -29.21
C LEU A 82 -34.88 19.44 -29.32
N TYR A 83 -33.65 19.45 -29.82
CA TYR A 83 -32.83 18.24 -29.83
C TYR A 83 -32.24 17.96 -28.44
N GLU A 84 -32.43 16.74 -27.95
CA GLU A 84 -31.72 16.28 -26.75
C GLU A 84 -30.21 16.25 -27.00
N ASN A 85 -29.44 16.63 -25.99
CA ASN A 85 -27.99 16.58 -26.05
C ASN A 85 -27.54 15.11 -26.17
N SER A 86 -27.03 14.73 -27.34
CA SER A 86 -26.65 13.34 -27.60
C SER A 86 -25.39 12.89 -26.88
N LEU A 87 -24.69 13.78 -26.16
CA LEU A 87 -23.42 13.50 -25.48
C LEU A 87 -23.55 12.35 -24.46
N ARG A 88 -22.70 11.33 -24.62
CA ARG A 88 -22.55 10.21 -23.68
C ARG A 88 -21.22 10.35 -22.96
N VAL A 89 -21.25 11.05 -21.83
CA VAL A 89 -20.05 11.49 -21.08
C VAL A 89 -19.39 10.30 -20.38
N GLN A 90 -18.06 10.21 -20.51
CA GLN A 90 -17.22 9.18 -19.90
C GLN A 90 -15.85 9.78 -19.51
N ILE A 91 -15.07 9.08 -18.68
CA ILE A 91 -13.70 9.45 -18.33
C ILE A 91 -12.73 8.58 -19.13
N SER A 92 -11.74 9.19 -19.80
CA SER A 92 -10.78 8.48 -20.65
C SER A 92 -9.35 9.06 -20.53
N PRO A 93 -8.30 8.28 -20.78
CA PRO A 93 -6.91 8.73 -20.69
C PRO A 93 -6.56 9.82 -21.71
N THR A 94 -5.59 10.69 -21.37
CA THR A 94 -5.13 11.76 -22.29
C THR A 94 -4.23 11.31 -23.45
N LYS A 95 -3.75 10.06 -23.43
CA LYS A 95 -2.93 9.47 -24.49
C LYS A 95 -3.19 7.96 -24.53
N ILE A 96 -3.29 7.38 -25.72
CA ILE A 96 -3.32 5.92 -25.92
C ILE A 96 -1.89 5.39 -25.66
N ILE A 97 -1.72 4.43 -24.74
CA ILE A 97 -0.46 3.68 -24.64
C ILE A 97 -0.44 2.69 -25.80
N GLU A 98 0.64 2.68 -26.58
CA GLU A 98 0.86 1.60 -27.52
C GLU A 98 1.12 0.31 -26.75
N PHE A 99 0.48 -0.76 -27.20
CA PHE A 99 0.45 -2.06 -26.56
C PHE A 99 1.83 -2.63 -26.17
N GLN A 100 2.88 -2.26 -26.90
CA GLN A 100 4.26 -2.71 -26.67
C GLN A 100 4.95 -1.97 -25.50
N ASP A 101 4.58 -0.71 -25.22
CA ASP A 101 5.18 0.09 -24.16
C ASP A 101 4.65 -0.31 -22.78
N GLU A 102 3.37 -0.68 -22.70
CA GLU A 102 2.74 -1.29 -21.52
C GLU A 102 3.46 -2.57 -21.08
N CYS A 103 3.78 -3.45 -22.04
CA CYS A 103 4.49 -4.69 -21.74
C CYS A 103 5.89 -4.44 -21.16
N ARG A 104 6.63 -3.45 -21.67
CA ARG A 104 8.03 -3.18 -21.33
C ARG A 104 8.26 -2.43 -20.02
N THR A 105 7.30 -1.60 -19.60
CA THR A 105 7.54 -0.68 -18.48
C THR A 105 7.58 -1.40 -17.12
N LEU A 106 7.11 -2.65 -17.04
CA LEU A 106 6.94 -3.38 -15.77
C LEU A 106 7.22 -4.89 -15.83
N THR A 107 7.74 -5.46 -16.92
CA THR A 107 7.97 -6.91 -16.99
C THR A 107 9.06 -7.33 -16.00
N PRO A 108 8.77 -8.17 -14.99
CA PRO A 108 9.81 -8.84 -14.24
C PRO A 108 10.54 -9.79 -15.18
N GLU A 109 11.86 -9.87 -15.04
CA GLU A 109 12.63 -10.92 -15.68
C GLU A 109 12.29 -12.27 -15.02
N LEU A 110 12.03 -13.28 -15.84
CA LEU A 110 11.91 -14.64 -15.39
C LEU A 110 13.28 -15.12 -14.91
N THR A 111 13.42 -15.23 -13.59
CA THR A 111 14.62 -15.74 -12.93
C THR A 111 14.65 -17.27 -12.89
N ASP A 112 13.50 -17.91 -12.98
CA ASP A 112 13.37 -19.37 -12.99
C ASP A 112 13.92 -19.96 -14.30
N SER A 113 14.88 -20.87 -14.18
CA SER A 113 15.48 -21.59 -15.31
C SER A 113 14.46 -22.35 -16.15
N ASN A 114 13.34 -22.80 -15.57
CA ASN A 114 12.31 -23.56 -16.27
C ASN A 114 11.56 -22.70 -17.30
N TYR A 115 11.42 -21.39 -17.05
CA TYR A 115 10.65 -20.47 -17.88
C TYR A 115 11.47 -19.36 -18.51
N LYS A 116 12.76 -19.22 -18.16
CA LYS A 116 13.65 -18.15 -18.64
C LYS A 116 13.65 -17.97 -20.17
N ASP A 117 13.62 -19.07 -20.92
CA ASP A 117 13.59 -19.07 -22.39
C ASP A 117 12.24 -18.61 -22.99
N LEU A 118 11.21 -18.47 -22.15
CA LEU A 118 9.87 -18.02 -22.46
C LEU A 118 9.61 -16.55 -22.10
N GLN A 119 10.63 -15.74 -21.75
CA GLN A 119 10.46 -14.31 -21.42
C GLN A 119 9.63 -13.54 -22.46
N PHE A 120 9.77 -13.90 -23.74
CA PHE A 120 9.01 -13.27 -24.83
C PHE A 120 7.48 -13.40 -24.66
N SER A 121 6.99 -14.45 -23.99
CA SER A 121 5.55 -14.66 -23.72
C SER A 121 4.98 -13.63 -22.75
N ILE A 122 5.83 -13.02 -21.92
CA ILE A 122 5.44 -11.93 -21.02
C ILE A 122 5.61 -10.57 -21.71
N SER A 123 6.63 -10.43 -22.57
CA SER A 123 6.91 -9.17 -23.26
C SER A 123 5.95 -8.84 -24.41
N THR A 124 5.14 -9.79 -24.90
CA THR A 124 4.18 -9.56 -25.99
C THR A 124 3.06 -10.59 -26.00
N THR A 125 1.87 -10.22 -26.47
CA THR A 125 0.77 -11.17 -26.74
C THR A 125 0.70 -11.62 -28.20
N GLN A 126 1.53 -11.06 -29.08
CA GLN A 126 1.54 -11.44 -30.51
C GLN A 126 2.21 -12.81 -30.76
N CYS A 127 2.55 -13.54 -29.70
CA CYS A 127 3.12 -14.86 -29.84
C CYS A 127 2.08 -15.88 -30.28
N ILE A 128 2.45 -16.77 -31.19
CA ILE A 128 1.63 -17.89 -31.65
C ILE A 128 2.14 -19.16 -30.98
N GLN A 129 1.23 -20.05 -30.54
CA GLN A 129 1.55 -21.30 -29.84
C GLN A 129 2.62 -22.16 -30.56
N ASN A 130 2.62 -22.20 -31.89
CA ASN A 130 3.62 -22.95 -32.66
C ASN A 130 5.07 -22.50 -32.38
N LYS A 131 5.27 -21.21 -32.05
CA LYS A 131 6.58 -20.68 -31.66
C LYS A 131 7.04 -21.22 -30.30
N VAL A 132 6.10 -21.48 -29.40
CA VAL A 132 6.36 -22.09 -28.08
C VAL A 132 6.69 -23.56 -28.25
N ILE A 133 5.92 -24.28 -29.06
CA ILE A 133 6.16 -25.70 -29.38
C ILE A 133 7.54 -25.89 -30.01
N ALA A 134 7.94 -25.02 -30.94
CA ALA A 134 9.27 -25.06 -31.56
C ALA A 134 10.42 -24.88 -30.53
N LYS A 135 10.14 -24.28 -29.37
CA LYS A 135 11.08 -24.09 -28.27
C LYS A 135 11.06 -25.21 -27.23
N LEU A 136 10.30 -26.29 -27.43
CA LEU A 136 10.29 -27.44 -26.51
C LEU A 136 11.69 -28.06 -26.30
N SER A 137 12.60 -27.92 -27.26
CA SER A 137 14.01 -28.32 -27.10
C SER A 137 14.75 -27.57 -25.99
N LYS A 138 14.20 -26.44 -25.52
CA LYS A 138 14.69 -25.63 -24.40
C LYS A 138 13.95 -25.94 -23.09
N CYS A 139 12.92 -26.78 -23.12
CA CYS A 139 12.21 -27.19 -21.90
C CYS A 139 13.16 -27.95 -20.98
N SER A 140 13.21 -27.53 -19.72
CA SER A 140 13.92 -28.25 -18.66
C SER A 140 13.36 -29.66 -18.48
N LEU A 141 14.20 -30.62 -18.11
CA LEU A 141 13.78 -31.98 -17.77
C LEU A 141 12.92 -32.04 -16.50
N GLN A 142 12.92 -30.97 -15.69
CA GLN A 142 12.12 -30.86 -14.47
C GLN A 142 10.66 -30.46 -14.74
N LEU A 143 10.38 -29.87 -15.90
CA LEU A 143 9.05 -29.36 -16.25
C LEU A 143 8.39 -30.27 -17.29
N LYS A 144 7.09 -30.53 -17.13
CA LYS A 144 6.36 -31.30 -18.15
C LYS A 144 6.22 -30.46 -19.42
N PRO A 145 6.40 -31.05 -20.63
CA PRO A 145 6.23 -30.33 -21.89
C PRO A 145 4.89 -29.60 -22.02
N ALA A 146 3.81 -30.17 -21.48
CA ALA A 146 2.49 -29.54 -21.45
C ALA A 146 2.49 -28.22 -20.66
N GLN A 147 3.14 -28.18 -19.50
CA GLN A 147 3.26 -26.98 -18.66
C GLN A 147 4.08 -25.88 -19.35
N PHE A 148 5.15 -26.28 -20.04
CA PHE A 148 5.96 -25.35 -20.84
C PHE A 148 5.15 -24.70 -21.97
N ILE A 149 4.35 -25.51 -22.68
CA ILE A 149 3.47 -25.01 -23.75
C ILE A 149 2.40 -24.10 -23.19
N GLU A 150 1.74 -24.51 -22.11
CA GLU A 150 0.69 -23.74 -21.44
C GLU A 150 1.20 -22.39 -20.99
N PHE A 151 2.32 -22.35 -20.24
CA PHE A 151 2.96 -21.11 -19.81
C PHE A 151 3.27 -20.19 -20.99
N GLY A 152 3.98 -20.70 -22.01
CA GLY A 152 4.43 -19.89 -23.14
C GLY A 152 3.30 -19.42 -24.05
N SER A 153 2.16 -20.13 -24.04
CA SER A 153 1.00 -19.84 -24.88
C SER A 153 -0.12 -19.11 -24.14
N PHE A 154 -0.01 -18.95 -22.82
CA PHE A 154 -1.04 -18.34 -21.98
C PHE A 154 -1.45 -16.94 -22.44
N ARG A 155 -0.49 -16.17 -22.97
CA ARG A 155 -0.72 -14.82 -23.48
C ARG A 155 -0.76 -14.74 -25.00
N SER A 156 -0.88 -15.87 -25.70
CA SER A 156 -1.04 -15.90 -27.15
C SER A 156 -2.38 -15.32 -27.56
N GLY A 157 -2.36 -14.08 -28.04
CA GLY A 157 -3.55 -13.29 -28.38
C GLY A 157 -4.10 -12.54 -27.18
N HIS A 158 -4.19 -11.21 -27.28
CA HIS A 158 -4.63 -10.35 -26.18
C HIS A 158 -6.08 -10.62 -25.74
N ARG A 159 -6.95 -11.07 -26.65
CA ARG A 159 -8.36 -11.40 -26.37
C ARG A 159 -8.57 -12.77 -25.69
N LEU A 160 -7.56 -13.64 -25.69
CA LEU A 160 -7.68 -15.01 -25.17
C LEU A 160 -7.19 -15.16 -23.73
N GLN A 161 -6.57 -14.12 -23.16
CA GLN A 161 -5.93 -14.16 -21.86
C GLN A 161 -6.88 -14.60 -20.73
N TRP A 162 -8.13 -14.12 -20.73
CA TRP A 162 -9.14 -14.51 -19.74
C TRP A 162 -9.65 -15.94 -19.92
N TRP A 163 -9.79 -16.40 -21.16
CA TRP A 163 -10.13 -17.80 -21.46
C TRP A 163 -9.03 -18.77 -21.03
N ASN A 164 -7.77 -18.38 -21.26
CA ASN A 164 -6.62 -19.15 -20.82
C ASN A 164 -6.53 -19.19 -19.29
N LEU A 165 -6.85 -18.08 -18.59
CA LEU A 165 -6.95 -18.07 -17.13
C LEU A 165 -8.02 -19.04 -16.63
N LEU A 166 -9.22 -18.99 -17.21
CA LEU A 166 -10.30 -19.91 -16.86
C LEU A 166 -9.90 -21.37 -17.09
N SER A 167 -9.13 -21.64 -18.16
CA SER A 167 -8.62 -22.97 -18.48
C SER A 167 -7.59 -23.45 -17.44
N ILE A 168 -6.66 -22.59 -17.01
CA ILE A 168 -5.70 -22.92 -15.94
C ILE A 168 -6.44 -23.26 -14.64
N LEU A 169 -7.47 -22.47 -14.29
CA LEU A 169 -8.27 -22.71 -13.09
C LEU A 169 -9.06 -24.03 -13.15
N GLU A 170 -9.36 -24.57 -14.33
CA GLU A 170 -10.06 -25.87 -14.45
C GLU A 170 -9.08 -27.06 -14.55
N LEU A 171 -7.98 -26.89 -15.29
CA LEU A 171 -7.07 -27.98 -15.63
C LEU A 171 -6.07 -28.30 -14.52
N ASP A 172 -5.84 -27.36 -13.60
CA ASP A 172 -4.87 -27.49 -12.49
C ASP A 172 -3.46 -27.88 -12.95
N SER A 173 -3.16 -27.58 -14.21
CA SER A 173 -1.99 -28.06 -14.95
C SER A 173 -0.73 -27.30 -14.57
N SER A 174 -0.86 -26.04 -14.15
CA SER A 174 0.24 -25.16 -13.76
C SER A 174 0.06 -24.69 -12.31
N SER A 175 1.09 -24.90 -11.48
CA SER A 175 1.06 -24.50 -10.08
C SER A 175 1.04 -22.98 -9.95
N MET A 176 -0.08 -22.41 -9.50
CA MET A 176 -0.19 -20.98 -9.17
C MET A 176 0.73 -20.56 -8.01
N ASN A 177 1.38 -21.51 -7.34
CA ASN A 177 2.37 -21.26 -6.29
C ASN A 177 3.74 -20.84 -6.85
N GLU A 178 3.97 -20.97 -8.16
CA GLU A 178 5.23 -20.58 -8.79
C GLU A 178 5.23 -19.07 -9.11
N GLU A 179 6.28 -18.37 -8.70
CA GLU A 179 6.41 -16.92 -8.93
C GLU A 179 6.32 -16.57 -10.43
N SER A 180 6.93 -17.38 -11.30
CA SER A 180 6.86 -17.20 -12.76
C SER A 180 5.41 -17.23 -13.27
N VAL A 181 4.59 -18.14 -12.74
CA VAL A 181 3.17 -18.28 -13.11
C VAL A 181 2.37 -17.10 -12.54
N ALA A 182 2.65 -16.68 -11.31
CA ALA A 182 2.03 -15.49 -10.72
C ALA A 182 2.34 -14.21 -11.52
N ILE A 183 3.58 -14.04 -11.99
CA ILE A 183 3.98 -12.95 -12.88
C ILE A 183 3.15 -13.00 -14.16
N LEU A 184 3.07 -14.17 -14.79
CA LEU A 184 2.33 -14.39 -16.04
C LEU A 184 0.84 -14.04 -15.90
N ILE A 185 0.18 -14.54 -14.86
CA ILE A 185 -1.23 -14.26 -14.55
C ILE A 185 -1.43 -12.78 -14.24
N THR A 186 -0.58 -12.19 -13.40
CA THR A 186 -0.66 -10.77 -13.06
C THR A 186 -0.58 -9.89 -14.30
N HIS A 187 0.32 -10.22 -15.24
CA HIS A 187 0.42 -9.47 -16.50
C HIS A 187 -0.81 -9.66 -17.39
N ALA A 188 -1.38 -10.86 -17.44
CA ALA A 188 -2.59 -11.09 -18.21
C ALA A 188 -3.80 -10.35 -17.65
N LEU A 189 -3.93 -10.28 -16.33
CA LEU A 189 -5.02 -9.60 -15.62
C LEU A 189 -4.92 -8.07 -15.73
N LEU A 190 -3.70 -7.54 -15.60
CA LEU A 190 -3.46 -6.11 -15.50
C LEU A 190 -3.24 -5.45 -16.87
N GLN A 191 -2.95 -6.21 -17.91
CA GLN A 191 -2.71 -5.64 -19.23
C GLN A 191 -3.98 -5.05 -19.84
N TYR A 192 -3.98 -3.73 -20.03
CA TYR A 192 -5.00 -2.93 -20.65
C TYR A 192 -5.35 -3.45 -22.05
N GLY A 193 -4.37 -3.61 -22.96
CA GLY A 193 -4.62 -4.13 -24.30
C GLY A 193 -5.02 -3.08 -25.35
N PRO A 194 -5.14 -3.48 -26.64
CA PRO A 194 -5.48 -2.55 -27.71
C PRO A 194 -6.95 -2.09 -27.65
N MET A 195 -7.18 -0.85 -28.11
CA MET A 195 -8.51 -0.25 -28.28
C MET A 195 -8.88 -0.29 -29.77
N THR A 196 -10.02 -0.88 -30.12
CA THR A 196 -10.55 -0.81 -31.49
C THR A 196 -11.20 0.56 -31.74
N MET A 197 -10.82 1.21 -32.85
CA MET A 197 -11.41 2.48 -33.30
C MET A 197 -12.76 2.28 -34.02
N ASN A 198 -13.00 1.06 -34.52
CA ASN A 198 -14.18 0.70 -35.29
C ASN A 198 -15.36 0.36 -34.37
N ARG A 199 -16.37 1.24 -34.36
CA ARG A 199 -17.54 1.13 -33.46
C ARG A 199 -18.59 0.14 -33.93
N GLU A 200 -18.45 -0.38 -35.15
CA GLU A 200 -19.45 -1.26 -35.76
C GLU A 200 -19.32 -2.72 -35.33
N THR A 201 -18.14 -3.14 -34.84
CA THR A 201 -17.83 -4.55 -34.55
C THR A 201 -17.82 -4.90 -33.06
N LEU A 202 -17.84 -3.93 -32.14
CA LEU A 202 -17.81 -4.17 -30.70
C LEU A 202 -18.96 -3.45 -30.00
N ILE A 203 -19.65 -4.18 -29.12
CA ILE A 203 -20.78 -3.67 -28.30
C ILE A 203 -20.31 -2.55 -27.37
N TYR A 204 -19.06 -2.60 -26.90
CA TYR A 204 -18.49 -1.66 -25.94
C TYR A 204 -17.16 -1.07 -26.43
N PRO A 205 -17.19 -0.07 -27.34
CA PRO A 205 -15.98 0.49 -27.98
C PRO A 205 -15.07 1.28 -27.02
N TRP A 206 -15.49 1.46 -25.77
CA TRP A 206 -14.71 2.08 -24.69
C TRP A 206 -13.87 1.07 -23.89
N CYS A 207 -14.23 -0.22 -23.92
CA CYS A 207 -13.51 -1.27 -23.21
C CYS A 207 -12.37 -1.80 -24.09
N PRO A 208 -11.16 -2.00 -23.55
CA PRO A 208 -10.08 -2.63 -24.31
C PRO A 208 -10.45 -4.03 -24.77
N GLU A 209 -9.93 -4.42 -25.93
CA GLU A 209 -10.21 -5.73 -26.53
C GLU A 209 -9.84 -6.89 -25.62
N SER A 210 -8.79 -6.74 -24.81
CA SER A 210 -8.37 -7.74 -23.83
C SER A 210 -9.41 -7.98 -22.73
N HIS A 211 -10.30 -7.02 -22.47
CA HIS A 211 -11.23 -7.04 -21.36
C HIS A 211 -12.70 -7.21 -21.77
N GLN A 212 -12.99 -7.26 -23.07
CA GLN A 212 -14.35 -7.40 -23.59
C GLN A 212 -15.07 -8.63 -23.01
N GLN A 213 -14.35 -9.72 -22.75
CA GLN A 213 -14.91 -10.94 -22.20
C GLN A 213 -15.50 -10.76 -20.78
N LEU A 214 -15.01 -9.79 -20.00
CA LEU A 214 -15.54 -9.48 -18.67
C LEU A 214 -16.89 -8.74 -18.69
N LEU A 215 -17.41 -8.46 -19.89
CA LEU A 215 -18.72 -7.86 -20.12
C LEU A 215 -19.79 -8.92 -20.41
N ASP A 216 -19.39 -10.19 -20.56
CA ASP A 216 -20.27 -11.33 -20.68
C ASP A 216 -20.55 -11.90 -19.28
N ASP A 217 -21.80 -11.77 -18.82
CA ASP A 217 -22.20 -12.18 -17.47
C ASP A 217 -22.00 -13.70 -17.27
N HIS A 218 -22.26 -14.52 -18.29
CA HIS A 218 -22.09 -15.97 -18.18
C HIS A 218 -20.63 -16.35 -17.96
N PHE A 219 -19.71 -15.68 -18.67
CA PHE A 219 -18.28 -15.88 -18.47
C PHE A 219 -17.85 -15.47 -17.06
N VAL A 220 -18.35 -14.34 -16.56
CA VAL A 220 -18.02 -13.84 -15.23
C VAL A 220 -18.51 -14.79 -14.14
N ASP A 221 -19.72 -15.33 -14.28
CA ASP A 221 -20.26 -16.32 -13.33
C ASP A 221 -19.41 -17.59 -13.30
N GLU A 222 -19.03 -18.13 -14.47
CA GLU A 222 -18.16 -19.31 -14.58
C GLU A 222 -16.75 -19.07 -14.01
N LEU A 223 -16.24 -17.84 -14.15
CA LEU A 223 -14.96 -17.42 -13.57
C LEU A 223 -15.03 -17.36 -12.05
N ILE A 224 -16.09 -16.77 -11.50
CA ILE A 224 -16.31 -16.68 -10.05
C ILE A 224 -16.40 -18.08 -9.45
N VAL A 225 -17.22 -18.97 -10.02
CA VAL A 225 -17.38 -20.35 -9.53
C VAL A 225 -16.05 -21.11 -9.47
N ARG A 226 -15.18 -20.95 -10.48
CA ARG A 226 -13.86 -21.60 -10.49
C ARG A 226 -12.89 -20.99 -9.49
N LEU A 227 -12.89 -19.67 -9.34
CA LEU A 227 -12.09 -18.99 -8.34
C LEU A 227 -12.51 -19.39 -6.93
N GLU A 228 -13.81 -19.50 -6.65
CA GLU A 228 -14.33 -19.95 -5.36
C GLU A 228 -13.95 -21.41 -5.07
N ARG A 229 -14.02 -22.29 -6.07
CA ARG A 229 -13.55 -23.68 -5.94
C ARG A 229 -12.05 -23.72 -5.58
N HIS A 230 -11.23 -22.99 -6.33
CA HIS A 230 -9.79 -22.89 -6.07
C HIS A 230 -9.46 -22.29 -4.70
N LEU A 231 -10.20 -21.28 -4.26
CA LEU A 231 -10.04 -20.68 -2.94
C LEU A 231 -10.39 -21.67 -1.82
N LYS A 232 -11.38 -22.53 -2.05
CA LYS A 232 -11.75 -23.60 -1.12
C LYS A 232 -10.70 -24.72 -1.09
N ASP A 233 -10.09 -25.02 -2.23
CA ASP A 233 -9.04 -26.04 -2.38
C ASP A 233 -7.65 -25.54 -1.91
N CYS A 234 -7.47 -24.22 -1.84
CA CYS A 234 -6.33 -23.58 -1.19
C CYS A 234 -6.38 -23.81 0.34
N GLU A 235 -5.90 -24.97 0.74
CA GLU A 235 -5.82 -25.52 2.09
C GLU A 235 -5.29 -24.50 3.13
N CYS A 236 -6.20 -23.82 3.84
CA CYS A 236 -5.86 -23.14 5.11
C CYS A 236 -5.15 -24.11 6.08
N GLU A 237 -5.45 -25.42 5.98
CA GLU A 237 -4.84 -26.50 6.76
C GLU A 237 -3.33 -26.65 6.52
N LYS A 238 -2.83 -26.48 5.29
CA LYS A 238 -1.39 -26.59 5.00
C LYS A 238 -0.59 -25.45 5.62
N TRP A 239 -1.16 -24.25 5.61
CA TRP A 239 -0.57 -23.08 6.25
C TRP A 239 -0.60 -23.20 7.77
N ILE A 240 -1.74 -23.62 8.34
CA ILE A 240 -1.89 -23.91 9.77
C ILE A 240 -0.91 -25.01 10.20
N GLN A 241 -0.76 -26.06 9.41
CA GLN A 241 0.16 -27.17 9.70
C GLN A 241 1.62 -26.73 9.63
N LEU A 242 2.03 -25.98 8.59
CA LEU A 242 3.38 -25.43 8.49
C LEU A 242 3.71 -24.44 9.62
N ILE A 243 2.74 -23.61 10.02
CA ILE A 243 2.87 -22.72 11.18
C ILE A 243 2.97 -23.55 12.47
N SER A 244 2.14 -24.58 12.63
CA SER A 244 2.10 -25.45 13.81
C SER A 244 3.38 -26.27 13.99
N GLU A 245 3.88 -26.90 12.92
CA GLU A 245 5.13 -27.68 12.92
C GLU A 245 6.35 -26.81 13.27
N SER A 246 6.33 -25.55 12.84
CA SER A 246 7.41 -24.58 13.08
C SER A 246 7.39 -23.98 14.48
N ILE A 247 6.20 -23.81 15.07
CA ILE A 247 6.05 -23.43 16.49
C ILE A 247 6.48 -24.59 17.41
N GLN A 248 6.25 -25.85 17.00
CA GLN A 248 6.51 -27.03 17.82
C GLN A 248 7.98 -27.46 17.88
N ASN A 249 8.85 -27.08 16.93
CA ASN A 249 10.27 -27.48 16.91
C ASN A 249 11.23 -26.32 16.55
N PRO A 250 11.51 -25.39 17.47
CA PRO A 250 12.48 -24.31 17.22
C PRO A 250 13.91 -24.79 17.51
N SER A 251 14.65 -25.25 16.50
CA SER A 251 16.07 -25.62 16.64
C SER A 251 17.00 -24.58 15.99
N SER A 252 18.24 -24.47 16.49
CA SER A 252 19.17 -23.39 16.13
C SER A 252 19.69 -23.42 14.68
N SER A 253 19.39 -24.47 13.91
CA SER A 253 19.62 -24.54 12.45
C SER A 253 18.44 -23.98 11.62
N ASP A 254 17.36 -23.52 12.26
CA ASP A 254 16.11 -23.08 11.62
C ASP A 254 16.07 -21.58 11.23
N SER A 255 17.19 -20.84 11.28
CA SER A 255 17.19 -19.42 10.87
C SER A 255 16.69 -19.25 9.42
N ASP A 256 17.11 -20.13 8.51
CA ASP A 256 16.69 -20.06 7.11
C ASP A 256 15.23 -20.49 6.91
N LYS A 257 14.73 -21.45 7.71
CA LYS A 257 13.31 -21.85 7.67
C LYS A 257 12.39 -20.77 8.24
N MET A 258 12.81 -20.12 9.32
CA MET A 258 12.10 -18.98 9.91
C MET A 258 12.05 -17.80 8.96
N ASP A 259 13.12 -17.53 8.21
CA ASP A 259 13.11 -16.49 7.19
C ASP A 259 12.17 -16.85 6.02
N ILE A 260 12.13 -18.13 5.58
CA ILE A 260 11.15 -18.59 4.57
C ILE A 260 9.70 -18.42 5.05
N LEU A 261 9.43 -18.72 6.33
CA LEU A 261 8.10 -18.54 6.92
C LEU A 261 7.71 -17.06 7.02
N ARG A 262 8.65 -16.21 7.44
CA ARG A 262 8.45 -14.74 7.46
C ARG A 262 8.13 -14.22 6.07
N ASP A 263 8.90 -14.64 5.06
CA ASP A 263 8.67 -14.23 3.67
C ASP A 263 7.26 -14.64 3.21
N LYS A 264 6.81 -15.86 3.55
CA LYS A 264 5.46 -16.33 3.25
C LYS A 264 4.36 -15.56 4.00
N ILE A 265 4.56 -15.25 5.29
CA ILE A 265 3.63 -14.43 6.09
C ILE A 265 3.50 -13.04 5.47
N VAL A 266 4.61 -12.45 5.01
CA VAL A 266 4.59 -11.15 4.31
C VAL A 266 3.79 -11.27 3.00
N ILE A 267 3.99 -12.31 2.19
CA ILE A 267 3.23 -12.52 0.94
C ILE A 267 1.73 -12.61 1.22
N ILE A 268 1.31 -13.41 2.21
CA ILE A 268 -0.09 -13.55 2.60
C ILE A 268 -0.63 -12.21 3.10
N GLY A 269 0.11 -11.55 4.00
CA GLY A 269 -0.29 -10.27 4.56
C GLY A 269 -0.51 -9.21 3.48
N VAL A 270 0.39 -9.14 2.50
CA VAL A 270 0.30 -8.22 1.38
C VAL A 270 -0.88 -8.55 0.47
N ALA A 271 -1.12 -9.83 0.17
CA ALA A 271 -2.28 -10.25 -0.62
C ALA A 271 -3.59 -9.87 0.07
N CYS A 272 -3.71 -10.11 1.38
CA CYS A 272 -4.86 -9.68 2.18
C CYS A 272 -5.00 -8.16 2.19
N LEU A 273 -3.90 -7.40 2.34
CA LEU A 273 -3.93 -5.94 2.35
C LEU A 273 -4.42 -5.38 1.02
N LEU A 274 -4.05 -5.97 -0.12
CA LEU A 274 -4.52 -5.52 -1.44
C LEU A 274 -6.05 -5.61 -1.59
N THR A 275 -6.75 -6.47 -0.83
CA THR A 275 -8.22 -6.52 -0.83
C THR A 275 -8.86 -5.23 -0.33
N PHE A 276 -8.15 -4.45 0.49
CA PHE A 276 -8.63 -3.17 0.98
C PHE A 276 -8.69 -2.08 -0.10
N SER A 277 -8.15 -2.34 -1.30
CA SER A 277 -8.38 -1.47 -2.47
C SER A 277 -9.87 -1.28 -2.79
N MET A 278 -10.73 -2.20 -2.37
CA MET A 278 -12.19 -2.09 -2.54
C MET A 278 -12.83 -0.99 -1.69
N TYR A 279 -12.18 -0.50 -0.64
CA TYR A 279 -12.71 0.57 0.22
C TYR A 279 -12.22 1.98 -0.16
N THR A 280 -11.55 2.11 -1.32
CA THR A 280 -10.95 3.38 -1.76
C THR A 280 -11.91 4.28 -2.56
N ASP A 281 -13.13 3.80 -2.84
CA ASP A 281 -14.12 4.47 -3.69
C ASP A 281 -15.28 5.08 -2.87
N TYR A 282 -15.51 6.38 -3.02
CA TYR A 282 -16.62 7.12 -2.35
C TYR A 282 -18.02 6.66 -2.78
N SER A 283 -18.11 5.86 -3.84
CA SER A 283 -19.35 5.31 -4.40
C SER A 283 -19.70 3.91 -3.86
N ASN A 284 -18.80 3.26 -3.11
CA ASN A 284 -19.02 1.90 -2.64
C ASN A 284 -19.97 1.88 -1.43
N SER A 285 -20.97 0.99 -1.51
CA SER A 285 -21.94 0.70 -0.45
C SER A 285 -21.33 0.02 0.78
N PHE A 286 -20.07 -0.42 0.69
CA PHE A 286 -19.38 -1.11 1.76
C PHE A 286 -18.66 -0.11 2.66
N ALA A 287 -19.31 0.27 3.76
CA ALA A 287 -18.68 1.05 4.80
C ALA A 287 -17.58 0.22 5.49
N LEU A 288 -16.42 0.83 5.71
CA LEU A 288 -15.34 0.23 6.48
C LEU A 288 -15.83 0.04 7.94
N SER A 289 -15.86 -1.21 8.43
CA SER A 289 -16.22 -1.47 9.83
C SER A 289 -15.01 -1.35 10.76
N ASN A 290 -15.26 -1.28 12.08
CA ASN A 290 -14.21 -1.30 13.09
C ASN A 290 -13.36 -2.58 12.98
N GLU A 291 -13.98 -3.75 12.77
CA GLU A 291 -13.28 -5.03 12.59
C GLU A 291 -12.37 -5.03 11.36
N ASN A 292 -12.80 -4.38 10.27
CA ASN A 292 -11.98 -4.23 9.07
C ASN A 292 -10.72 -3.38 9.36
N VAL A 293 -10.84 -2.31 10.15
CA VAL A 293 -9.69 -1.49 10.54
C VAL A 293 -8.74 -2.26 11.44
N ILE A 294 -9.25 -3.02 12.42
CA ILE A 294 -8.41 -3.87 13.28
C ILE A 294 -7.66 -4.90 12.45
N SER A 295 -8.34 -5.53 11.49
CA SER A 295 -7.73 -6.47 10.55
C SER A 295 -6.66 -5.80 9.69
N LEU A 296 -6.93 -4.59 9.18
CA LEU A 296 -5.96 -3.82 8.40
C LEU A 296 -4.70 -3.51 9.23
N LEU A 297 -4.88 -3.00 10.45
CA LEU A 297 -3.78 -2.67 11.36
C LEU A 297 -2.96 -3.92 11.68
N THR A 298 -3.63 -5.04 11.96
CA THR A 298 -2.99 -6.35 12.18
C THR A 298 -2.16 -6.80 10.99
N LEU A 299 -2.68 -6.67 9.77
CA LEU A 299 -1.95 -7.01 8.56
C LEU A 299 -0.71 -6.11 8.38
N VAL A 300 -0.87 -4.80 8.54
CA VAL A 300 0.22 -3.83 8.38
C VAL A 300 1.33 -4.06 9.40
N THR A 301 0.99 -4.27 10.67
CA THR A 301 1.99 -4.56 11.72
C THR A 301 2.65 -5.92 11.51
N THR A 302 1.89 -6.96 11.16
CA THR A 302 2.44 -8.29 10.84
C THR A 302 3.43 -8.22 9.68
N ILE A 303 3.09 -7.50 8.60
CA ILE A 303 4.00 -7.28 7.46
C ILE A 303 5.27 -6.57 7.93
N HIS A 304 5.12 -5.48 8.67
CA HIS A 304 6.24 -4.67 9.15
C HIS A 304 7.21 -5.46 10.04
N ASP A 305 6.69 -6.19 11.02
CA ASP A 305 7.48 -6.95 11.98
C ASP A 305 8.25 -8.08 11.29
N ASN A 306 7.58 -8.84 10.41
CA ASN A 306 8.22 -9.94 9.69
C ASN A 306 9.25 -9.46 8.65
N MET A 307 9.01 -8.31 8.02
CA MET A 307 9.99 -7.64 7.14
C MET A 307 11.22 -7.12 7.89
N ASN A 308 11.06 -6.65 9.13
CA ASN A 308 12.18 -6.17 9.94
C ASN A 308 13.06 -7.29 10.48
N LEU A 309 12.44 -8.42 10.82
CA LEU A 309 13.13 -9.60 11.37
C LEU A 309 13.82 -10.45 10.30
N SER A 310 13.43 -10.33 9.03
CA SER A 310 14.08 -11.04 7.92
C SER A 310 15.51 -10.51 7.70
N LYS A 311 16.49 -11.41 7.78
CA LYS A 311 17.91 -11.09 7.52
C LYS A 311 18.17 -10.70 6.06
N LYS A 312 17.24 -11.01 5.15
CA LYS A 312 17.34 -10.83 3.70
C LYS A 312 16.62 -9.57 3.19
N LYS A 313 16.67 -8.45 3.92
CA LYS A 313 16.08 -7.15 3.49
C LYS A 313 16.40 -6.75 2.05
N THR A 314 17.48 -7.27 1.46
CA THR A 314 17.99 -6.93 0.12
C THR A 314 17.66 -7.94 -0.99
N ASN A 315 17.14 -9.15 -0.70
CA ASN A 315 16.95 -10.21 -1.71
C ASN A 315 15.49 -10.41 -2.17
N MET A 316 14.62 -9.42 -2.00
CA MET A 316 13.26 -9.51 -2.57
C MET A 316 13.27 -9.41 -4.09
N SER A 317 12.53 -10.30 -4.74
CA SER A 317 12.32 -10.27 -6.19
C SER A 317 11.73 -8.93 -6.64
N ILE A 318 11.91 -8.60 -7.92
CA ILE A 318 11.35 -7.38 -8.51
C ILE A 318 9.81 -7.41 -8.42
N PHE A 319 9.22 -8.59 -8.63
CA PHE A 319 7.79 -8.81 -8.51
C PHE A 319 7.29 -8.50 -7.10
N MET A 320 7.91 -9.07 -6.06
CA MET A 320 7.53 -8.82 -4.67
C MET A 320 7.66 -7.33 -4.29
N ARG A 321 8.73 -6.67 -4.75
CA ARG A 321 8.89 -5.21 -4.56
C ARG A 321 7.77 -4.41 -5.21
N ASN A 322 7.29 -4.81 -6.39
CA ASN A 322 6.19 -4.14 -7.06
C ASN A 322 4.85 -4.38 -6.36
N ILE A 323 4.62 -5.58 -5.81
CA ILE A 323 3.43 -5.86 -4.99
C ILE A 323 3.46 -5.03 -3.71
N MET A 324 4.59 -4.97 -3.00
CA MET A 324 4.76 -4.14 -1.80
C MET A 324 4.45 -2.67 -2.09
N ARG A 325 4.99 -2.10 -3.18
CA ARG A 325 4.64 -0.73 -3.62
C ARG A 325 3.15 -0.54 -3.90
N SER A 326 2.48 -1.59 -4.40
CA SER A 326 1.04 -1.55 -4.63
C SER A 326 0.26 -1.53 -3.31
N SER A 327 0.69 -2.31 -2.32
CA SER A 327 0.11 -2.30 -0.98
C SER A 327 0.27 -0.94 -0.28
N GLU A 328 1.44 -0.29 -0.41
CA GLU A 328 1.67 1.06 0.13
C GLU A 328 0.70 2.09 -0.47
N ARG A 329 0.38 1.97 -1.77
CA ARG A 329 -0.59 2.85 -2.43
C ARG A 329 -2.00 2.63 -1.92
N VAL A 330 -2.39 1.39 -1.66
CA VAL A 330 -3.69 1.07 -1.04
C VAL A 330 -3.78 1.72 0.35
N LEU A 331 -2.72 1.62 1.15
CA LEU A 331 -2.65 2.27 2.47
C LEU A 331 -2.81 3.78 2.38
N VAL A 332 -2.10 4.45 1.47
CA VAL A 332 -2.24 5.90 1.25
C VAL A 332 -3.66 6.25 0.81
N SER A 333 -4.27 5.42 -0.04
CA SER A 333 -5.61 5.67 -0.55
C SER A 333 -6.71 5.48 0.50
N ILE A 334 -6.57 4.51 1.41
CA ILE A 334 -7.56 4.23 2.46
C ILE A 334 -7.33 5.06 3.74
N HIS A 335 -6.13 5.62 3.91
CA HIS A 335 -5.76 6.40 5.09
C HIS A 335 -6.78 7.47 5.49
N PRO A 336 -7.32 8.32 4.59
CA PRO A 336 -8.31 9.33 4.98
C PRO A 336 -9.56 8.72 5.63
N THR A 337 -10.08 7.63 5.05
CA THR A 337 -11.26 6.92 5.56
C THR A 337 -10.99 6.27 6.91
N VAL A 338 -9.81 5.66 7.08
CA VAL A 338 -9.40 5.06 8.36
C VAL A 338 -9.26 6.14 9.43
N SER A 339 -8.60 7.25 9.12
CA SER A 339 -8.38 8.35 10.08
C SER A 339 -9.70 8.97 10.53
N GLU A 340 -10.65 9.21 9.63
CA GLU A 340 -11.99 9.70 9.98
C GLU A 340 -12.72 8.72 10.91
N LEU A 341 -12.63 7.41 10.63
CA LEU A 341 -13.25 6.37 11.45
C LEU A 341 -12.61 6.26 12.85
N LEU A 342 -11.28 6.40 12.92
CA LEU A 342 -10.54 6.41 14.19
C LEU A 342 -10.92 7.62 15.04
N GLU A 343 -10.96 8.81 14.44
CA GLU A 343 -11.37 10.05 15.12
C GLU A 343 -12.81 9.95 15.63
N LYS A 344 -13.74 9.46 14.80
CA LYS A 344 -15.15 9.30 15.18
C LYS A 344 -15.34 8.35 16.37
N ASN A 345 -14.52 7.30 16.47
CA ASN A 345 -14.58 6.34 17.58
C ASN A 345 -13.65 6.72 18.74
N SER A 346 -13.17 7.97 18.83
CA SER A 346 -12.23 8.42 19.88
C SER A 346 -11.03 7.48 20.04
N TYR A 347 -10.57 6.89 18.92
CA TYR A 347 -9.47 5.94 18.85
C TYR A 347 -9.66 4.62 19.65
N GLU A 348 -10.88 4.27 20.06
CA GLU A 348 -11.16 2.99 20.76
C GLU A 348 -10.73 1.76 19.95
N ILE A 349 -10.85 1.84 18.63
CA ILE A 349 -10.39 0.79 17.70
C ILE A 349 -8.90 0.48 17.89
N LEU A 350 -8.07 1.49 18.20
CA LEU A 350 -6.64 1.28 18.47
C LEU A 350 -6.45 0.52 19.78
N ASN A 351 -7.26 0.78 20.81
CA ASN A 351 -7.23 0.01 22.05
C ASN A 351 -7.53 -1.47 21.78
N GLU A 352 -8.58 -1.74 21.00
CA GLU A 352 -9.01 -3.09 20.69
C GLU A 352 -7.96 -3.83 19.86
N PHE A 353 -7.38 -3.17 18.84
CA PHE A 353 -6.26 -3.68 18.07
C PHE A 353 -5.04 -3.99 18.95
N CYS A 354 -4.65 -3.05 19.83
CA CYS A 354 -3.52 -3.25 20.72
C CYS A 354 -3.74 -4.44 21.66
N ALA A 355 -4.95 -4.54 22.22
CA ALA A 355 -5.34 -5.65 23.07
C ALA A 355 -5.32 -6.98 22.30
N SER A 356 -5.84 -7.03 21.07
CA SER A 356 -5.89 -8.27 20.29
C SER A 356 -4.51 -8.71 19.79
N TYR A 357 -3.71 -7.80 19.22
CA TYR A 357 -2.44 -8.13 18.60
C TYR A 357 -1.37 -8.52 19.63
N TRP A 358 -1.25 -7.76 20.73
CA TRP A 358 -0.23 -8.03 21.74
C TRP A 358 -0.66 -9.02 22.83
N ALA A 359 -1.96 -9.23 23.10
CA ALA A 359 -2.38 -10.30 24.03
C ALA A 359 -2.12 -11.71 23.47
N VAL A 360 -2.05 -11.87 22.15
CA VAL A 360 -1.62 -13.12 21.49
C VAL A 360 -0.15 -13.42 21.77
N ILE A 361 0.67 -12.38 22.03
CA ILE A 361 2.12 -12.52 22.16
C ILE A 361 2.53 -12.82 23.61
N GLN A 362 1.93 -12.21 24.63
CA GLN A 362 2.14 -12.57 26.04
C GLN A 362 0.91 -12.22 26.91
N ASN A 363 0.54 -13.14 27.81
CA ASN A 363 -0.54 -13.07 28.81
C ASN A 363 -1.11 -11.66 29.08
N LYS A 364 -2.38 -11.42 28.72
CA LYS A 364 -3.28 -10.30 29.11
C LYS A 364 -2.70 -9.29 30.13
N VAL A 365 -1.76 -8.45 29.69
CA VAL A 365 -1.44 -7.19 30.38
C VAL A 365 -2.14 -6.09 29.60
N LEU A 366 -2.90 -5.22 30.28
CA LEU A 366 -3.41 -3.99 29.69
C LEU A 366 -2.20 -3.10 29.36
N TYR A 367 -1.85 -3.01 28.08
CA TYR A 367 -0.77 -2.13 27.63
C TYR A 367 -1.29 -0.70 27.51
N GLN A 368 -0.69 0.21 28.28
CA GLN A 368 -0.91 1.63 28.09
C GLN A 368 -0.07 2.11 26.90
N TYR A 369 -0.70 2.72 25.91
CA TYR A 369 -0.01 3.32 24.77
C TYR A 369 -0.11 4.84 24.80
N PHE A 370 0.83 5.50 24.11
CA PHE A 370 0.83 6.94 23.90
C PHE A 370 0.59 7.21 22.42
N VAL A 371 -0.31 8.15 22.12
CA VAL A 371 -0.53 8.62 20.76
C VAL A 371 0.35 9.84 20.53
N PHE A 372 1.14 9.80 19.47
CA PHE A 372 1.97 10.93 19.05
C PHE A 372 1.52 11.42 17.67
N ILE A 373 1.26 12.71 17.56
CA ILE A 373 0.83 13.36 16.34
C ILE A 373 2.06 13.81 15.55
N LEU A 374 2.12 13.42 14.29
CA LEU A 374 3.14 13.92 13.37
C LEU A 374 2.70 15.28 12.81
N ASN A 375 3.50 16.32 13.06
CA ASN A 375 3.28 17.64 12.49
C ASN A 375 4.24 17.87 11.32
N ASP A 376 3.76 17.65 10.10
CA ASP A 376 4.55 17.77 8.86
C ASP A 376 5.09 19.17 8.61
N ARG A 377 4.33 20.21 8.98
CA ARG A 377 4.76 21.60 8.75
C ARG A 377 5.92 21.99 9.64
N LEU A 378 5.85 21.60 10.91
CA LEU A 378 6.89 21.86 11.89
C LEU A 378 7.99 20.80 11.90
N ARG A 379 7.77 19.68 11.19
CA ARG A 379 8.63 18.49 11.16
C ARG A 379 8.95 17.96 12.56
N ILE A 380 7.94 17.87 13.41
CA ILE A 380 8.08 17.39 14.79
C ILE A 380 7.04 16.31 15.10
N LEU A 381 7.39 15.44 16.05
CA LEU A 381 6.43 14.59 16.74
C LEU A 381 5.92 15.33 17.99
N GLN A 382 4.59 15.41 18.14
CA GLN A 382 3.91 16.08 19.25
C GLN A 382 3.14 15.06 20.10
N PRO A 383 3.24 15.14 21.43
CA PRO A 383 2.42 14.34 22.33
C PRO A 383 1.00 14.92 22.49
N THR A 384 0.07 14.06 22.91
CA THR A 384 -1.40 14.28 22.99
C THR A 384 -1.90 14.61 24.40
N ASP A 385 -1.08 15.29 25.22
CA ASP A 385 -1.53 16.08 26.41
C ASP A 385 -1.27 15.53 27.83
N SER A 386 -0.64 14.37 28.02
CA SER A 386 -0.22 13.91 29.37
C SER A 386 1.27 14.14 29.64
N PRO A 387 1.69 14.64 30.82
CA PRO A 387 3.12 14.77 31.16
C PRO A 387 3.88 13.47 30.98
N THR A 388 3.25 12.33 31.29
CA THR A 388 3.81 11.00 31.08
C THR A 388 4.10 10.71 29.60
N GLY A 389 3.20 11.10 28.69
CA GLY A 389 3.42 10.98 27.24
C GLY A 389 4.56 11.88 26.74
N TRP A 390 4.68 13.10 27.28
CA TRP A 390 5.80 14.00 26.98
C TRP A 390 7.14 13.40 27.44
N LEU A 391 7.18 12.88 28.66
CA LEU A 391 8.36 12.22 29.22
C LEU A 391 8.73 10.95 28.44
N TYR A 392 7.74 10.15 28.05
CA TYR A 392 7.96 8.95 27.25
C TYR A 392 8.52 9.29 25.86
N LEU A 393 7.98 10.32 25.20
CA LEU A 393 8.50 10.78 23.92
C LEU A 393 9.95 11.27 24.03
N ALA A 394 10.28 12.00 25.11
CA ALA A 394 11.64 12.43 25.38
C ALA A 394 12.58 11.24 25.59
N LEU A 395 12.15 10.21 26.34
CA LEU A 395 12.90 8.98 26.53
C LEU A 395 13.17 8.27 25.19
N LEU A 396 12.17 8.14 24.32
CA LEU A 396 12.35 7.55 22.99
C LEU A 396 13.40 8.30 22.18
N HIS A 397 13.30 9.63 22.10
CA HIS A 397 14.28 10.44 21.40
C HIS A 397 15.70 10.32 21.98
N ALA A 398 15.83 10.22 23.31
CA ALA A 398 17.11 10.00 23.98
C ALA A 398 17.69 8.61 23.64
N MET A 399 16.87 7.56 23.75
CA MET A 399 17.23 6.16 23.50
C MET A 399 17.37 5.79 22.03
N THR A 400 17.01 6.68 21.10
CA THR A 400 17.29 6.51 19.66
C THR A 400 18.16 7.63 19.11
N SER A 401 18.85 8.39 19.97
CA SER A 401 19.75 9.45 19.54
C SER A 401 20.93 8.91 18.73
N TYR A 402 21.27 9.60 17.65
CA TYR A 402 22.39 9.29 16.78
C TYR A 402 23.23 10.56 16.57
N PRO A 403 24.56 10.47 16.32
CA PRO A 403 25.40 11.66 16.13
C PRO A 403 24.97 12.57 14.97
N LEU A 404 24.28 12.02 13.97
CA LEU A 404 23.74 12.80 12.85
C LEU A 404 22.28 13.19 13.11
N PRO A 405 21.87 14.41 12.71
CA PRO A 405 20.49 14.83 12.79
C PRO A 405 19.55 13.88 12.06
N ASN A 406 18.38 13.64 12.64
CA ASN A 406 17.33 12.87 12.01
C ASN A 406 16.84 13.61 10.76
N GLN A 407 16.73 12.89 9.62
CA GLN A 407 16.40 13.47 8.32
C GLN A 407 15.06 14.19 8.28
N TYR A 408 14.11 13.74 9.10
CA TYR A 408 12.79 14.34 9.18
C TYR A 408 12.82 15.60 10.06
N THR A 409 13.26 15.48 11.32
CA THR A 409 13.20 16.60 12.27
C THR A 409 14.31 17.64 12.11
N GLY A 410 15.42 17.29 11.45
CA GLY A 410 16.60 18.14 11.35
C GLY A 410 17.39 18.29 12.66
N MET A 411 17.01 17.57 13.72
CA MET A 411 17.67 17.57 15.03
C MET A 411 18.14 16.17 15.38
N THR A 412 19.17 16.07 16.22
CA THR A 412 19.53 14.79 16.86
C THR A 412 18.47 14.39 17.87
N GLY A 413 18.38 13.09 18.17
CA GLY A 413 17.46 12.59 19.20
C GLY A 413 17.73 13.24 20.57
N MET A 414 19.00 13.44 20.92
CA MET A 414 19.40 14.12 22.14
C MET A 414 18.89 15.57 22.21
N GLU A 415 19.10 16.37 21.17
CA GLU A 415 18.62 17.75 21.14
C GLU A 415 17.10 17.82 21.29
N ARG A 416 16.38 16.93 20.58
CA ARG A 416 14.92 16.87 20.67
C ARG A 416 14.45 16.41 22.06
N ALA A 417 15.12 15.44 22.67
CA ALA A 417 14.83 14.99 24.03
C ALA A 417 14.99 16.13 25.05
N PHE A 418 16.09 16.88 25.00
CA PHE A 418 16.28 18.06 25.86
C PHE A 418 15.28 19.17 25.60
N GLN A 419 14.90 19.40 24.34
CA GLN A 419 13.86 20.37 24.00
C GLN A 419 12.52 20.00 24.64
N LEU A 420 12.14 18.71 24.60
CA LEU A 420 10.92 18.22 25.23
C LEU A 420 10.99 18.32 26.76
N LEU A 421 12.08 17.87 27.38
CA LEU A 421 12.24 17.89 28.85
C LEU A 421 12.25 19.30 29.43
N ASN A 422 12.72 20.30 28.67
CA ASN A 422 12.65 21.71 29.06
C ASN A 422 11.31 22.38 28.74
N SER A 423 10.43 21.73 27.98
CA SER A 423 9.12 22.29 27.64
C SER A 423 8.15 22.14 28.81
N ALA A 424 7.19 23.06 28.92
CA ALA A 424 6.18 23.03 29.97
C ALA A 424 5.36 21.72 30.01
N GLY A 425 5.27 20.98 28.89
CA GLY A 425 4.53 19.72 28.84
C GLY A 425 5.13 18.58 29.65
N CYS A 426 6.44 18.62 29.96
CA CYS A 426 7.07 17.66 30.89
C CYS A 426 6.94 18.05 32.36
N TRP A 427 6.43 19.25 32.66
CA TRP A 427 6.30 19.76 34.02
C TRP A 427 4.89 19.47 34.51
N SER A 428 4.77 19.18 35.80
CA SER A 428 3.48 18.85 36.41
C SER A 428 3.22 19.75 37.59
N ASP A 429 1.98 20.24 37.68
CA ASP A 429 1.45 20.96 38.84
C ASP A 429 1.01 20.01 39.97
N GLN A 430 1.20 18.70 39.77
CA GLN A 430 0.95 17.65 40.74
C GLN A 430 2.21 16.78 40.92
N PRO A 431 2.29 16.00 42.01
CA PRO A 431 3.32 15.00 42.18
C PRO A 431 3.25 13.96 41.05
N PHE A 432 4.38 13.66 40.41
CA PHE A 432 4.44 12.64 39.37
C PHE A 432 3.92 11.29 39.88
N ASP A 433 3.20 10.58 39.04
CA ASP A 433 2.76 9.22 39.32
C ASP A 433 3.93 8.22 39.22
N ALA A 434 3.68 6.96 39.58
CA ALA A 434 4.70 5.92 39.55
C ALA A 434 5.27 5.69 38.12
N VAL A 435 4.44 5.81 37.09
CA VAL A 435 4.86 5.61 35.69
C VAL A 435 5.79 6.73 35.25
N SER A 436 5.42 7.99 35.48
CA SER A 436 6.26 9.15 35.13
C SER A 436 7.59 9.14 35.88
N ARG A 437 7.58 8.77 37.17
CA ARG A 437 8.81 8.59 37.95
C ARG A 437 9.71 7.51 37.36
N ASN A 438 9.15 6.37 36.96
CA ASN A 438 9.93 5.30 36.31
C ASN A 438 10.55 5.76 34.99
N ILE A 439 9.81 6.52 34.16
CA ILE A 439 10.34 7.08 32.92
C ILE A 439 11.49 8.07 33.21
N LEU A 440 11.31 8.97 34.19
CA LEU A 440 12.36 9.91 34.61
C LEU A 440 13.61 9.20 35.13
N LEU A 441 13.45 8.10 35.87
CA LEU A 441 14.56 7.25 36.29
C LEU A 441 15.28 6.64 35.08
N GLN A 442 14.55 6.10 34.11
CA GLN A 442 15.14 5.57 32.87
C GLN A 442 15.93 6.64 32.12
N ILE A 443 15.38 7.85 31.97
CA ILE A 443 16.07 9.00 31.38
C ILE A 443 17.36 9.30 32.15
N ALA A 444 17.29 9.37 33.48
CA ALA A 444 18.45 9.63 34.33
C ALA A 444 19.54 8.56 34.18
N THR A 445 19.18 7.28 33.99
CA THR A 445 20.14 6.19 33.80
C THR A 445 20.89 6.22 32.47
N ILE A 446 20.45 7.04 31.50
CA ILE A 446 21.20 7.28 30.25
C ILE A 446 22.47 8.11 30.53
N SER A 447 22.49 8.92 31.59
CA SER A 447 23.69 9.69 31.94
C SER A 447 24.85 8.79 32.39
N PRO A 448 26.10 9.17 32.05
CA PRO A 448 27.27 8.54 32.65
C PRO A 448 27.27 8.77 34.16
N LYS A 449 27.78 7.80 34.92
CA LYS A 449 27.90 7.92 36.38
C LYS A 449 29.18 8.64 36.74
N VAL A 450 29.09 9.58 37.68
CA VAL A 450 30.24 10.31 38.23
C VAL A 450 30.53 9.79 39.62
N ASN A 451 31.71 9.20 39.81
CA ASN A 451 32.21 8.72 41.09
C ASN A 451 33.48 9.48 41.46
N TYR A 452 33.81 9.56 42.75
CA TYR A 452 35.07 10.16 43.22
C TYR A 452 36.00 9.11 43.84
N PHE A 453 37.31 9.29 43.69
CA PHE A 453 38.31 8.46 44.36
C PHE A 453 39.23 9.28 45.29
N PRO A 454 39.42 8.83 46.54
CA PRO A 454 38.62 7.81 47.25
C PRO A 454 37.19 8.31 47.51
N GLU A 455 36.21 7.41 47.67
CA GLU A 455 34.75 7.73 47.67
C GLU A 455 34.32 8.83 48.66
N HIS A 456 35.07 9.02 49.75
CA HIS A 456 34.81 10.01 50.80
C HIS A 456 35.48 11.37 50.55
N LEU A 457 36.20 11.54 49.43
CA LEU A 457 36.89 12.77 49.05
C LEU A 457 36.60 13.13 47.59
N THR A 458 36.21 14.38 47.33
CA THR A 458 36.00 14.91 45.97
C THR A 458 37.32 15.29 45.28
N SER A 459 38.37 14.48 45.45
CA SER A 459 39.74 14.81 45.03
C SER A 459 40.08 14.34 43.62
N MET A 460 39.44 13.28 43.13
CA MET A 460 39.64 12.74 41.78
C MET A 460 38.32 12.25 41.20
N GLU A 461 37.87 12.86 40.09
CA GLU A 461 36.64 12.49 39.40
C GLU A 461 36.88 11.30 38.45
N LYS A 462 36.00 10.31 38.52
CA LYS A 462 35.99 9.13 37.65
C LYS A 462 34.62 9.01 37.00
N ILE A 463 34.59 9.05 35.66
CA ILE A 463 33.36 8.92 34.88
C ILE A 463 33.22 7.47 34.41
N GLU A 464 32.11 6.84 34.77
CA GLU A 464 31.74 5.50 34.37
C GLU A 464 30.60 5.55 33.34
N TRP A 465 30.97 5.31 32.09
CA TRP A 465 30.04 5.15 30.98
C TRP A 465 29.44 3.74 30.98
N ASN A 466 28.30 3.57 30.33
CA ASN A 466 27.66 2.25 30.15
C ASN A 466 27.97 1.68 28.75
N PRO A 467 29.07 0.93 28.57
CA PRO A 467 29.50 0.47 27.24
C PRO A 467 28.70 -0.72 26.69
N HIS A 468 28.00 -1.46 27.56
CA HIS A 468 27.39 -2.74 27.19
C HIS A 468 25.93 -2.63 26.75
N SER A 469 25.25 -1.53 27.09
CA SER A 469 23.83 -1.36 26.76
C SER A 469 23.51 -0.05 26.02
N LEU A 470 24.42 0.93 25.97
CA LEU A 470 24.17 2.22 25.33
C LEU A 470 25.40 2.75 24.56
N PRO A 471 25.25 3.23 23.31
CA PRO A 471 26.28 4.01 22.62
C PRO A 471 26.70 5.27 23.39
N TYR A 472 27.99 5.61 23.35
CA TYR A 472 28.53 6.81 24.02
C TYR A 472 27.87 8.11 23.56
N SER A 473 27.50 8.21 22.28
CA SER A 473 26.87 9.42 21.71
C SER A 473 25.49 9.74 22.26
N MET A 474 24.89 8.82 23.01
CA MET A 474 23.56 8.97 23.59
C MET A 474 23.63 9.35 25.07
N GLN A 475 24.79 9.11 25.70
CA GLN A 475 24.97 9.31 27.14
C GLN A 475 25.40 10.76 27.40
N HIS A 476 24.54 11.53 28.06
CA HIS A 476 24.79 12.93 28.39
C HIS A 476 24.42 13.22 29.84
N PHE A 477 25.28 13.90 30.59
CA PHE A 477 25.07 14.23 32.01
C PHE A 477 23.81 15.06 32.27
N GLY A 478 23.39 15.83 31.27
CA GLY A 478 22.19 16.66 31.35
C GLY A 478 20.90 15.88 31.64
N TYR A 479 20.81 14.59 31.25
CA TYR A 479 19.61 13.79 31.49
C TYR A 479 19.34 13.57 32.98
N TYR A 480 20.37 13.22 33.76
CA TYR A 480 20.28 13.11 35.22
C TYR A 480 19.89 14.45 35.85
N LEU A 481 20.54 15.54 35.44
CA LEU A 481 20.29 16.87 36.00
C LEU A 481 18.85 17.33 35.76
N ILE A 482 18.34 17.17 34.54
CA ILE A 482 16.98 17.60 34.21
C ILE A 482 15.92 16.69 34.83
N ALA A 483 16.16 15.37 34.87
CA ALA A 483 15.23 14.44 35.50
C ALA A 483 15.14 14.70 37.02
N LYS A 484 16.29 14.90 37.68
CA LYS A 484 16.34 15.29 39.10
C LYS A 484 15.59 16.58 39.35
N LYS A 485 15.81 17.61 38.53
CA LYS A 485 15.13 18.91 38.65
C LYS A 485 13.60 18.77 38.52
N LEU A 486 13.13 17.98 37.54
CA LEU A 486 11.70 17.73 37.34
C LEU A 486 11.07 17.04 38.56
N VAL A 487 11.72 16.00 39.09
CA VAL A 487 11.25 15.29 40.29
C VAL A 487 11.19 16.23 41.50
N GLU A 488 12.29 16.95 41.79
CA GLU A 488 12.36 17.87 42.93
C GLU A 488 11.29 18.97 42.84
N THR A 489 11.07 19.53 41.65
CA THR A 489 10.05 20.57 41.44
C THR A 489 8.65 20.00 41.65
N SER A 490 8.37 18.81 41.14
CA SER A 490 7.07 18.14 41.30
C SER A 490 6.79 17.80 42.77
N GLU A 491 7.80 17.37 43.52
CA GLU A 491 7.68 17.08 44.96
C GLU A 491 7.45 18.34 45.81
N GLN A 492 8.00 19.48 45.40
CA GLN A 492 7.70 20.77 46.04
C GLN A 492 6.22 21.15 45.91
N MET A 493 5.48 20.59 44.96
CA MET A 493 4.04 20.83 44.78
C MET A 493 3.16 19.89 45.62
N ASN A 494 3.76 18.96 46.38
CA ASN A 494 3.02 18.04 47.27
C ASN A 494 2.10 18.77 48.25
N PHE A 495 2.47 19.97 48.73
CA PHE A 495 1.63 20.71 49.69
C PHE A 495 0.27 21.14 49.13
N MET A 496 0.11 21.19 47.79
CA MET A 496 -1.16 21.55 47.15
C MET A 496 -2.10 20.35 46.97
N HIS A 497 -1.61 19.12 47.15
CA HIS A 497 -2.36 17.87 46.96
C HIS A 497 -2.18 16.96 48.18
N PRO A 498 -2.88 17.24 49.31
CA PRO A 498 -2.73 16.54 50.59
C PRO A 498 -3.27 15.10 50.62
#